data_AF-A0AAW3R0Z7-F1
#
_entry.id   AF-A0AAW3R0Z7-F1
#
_cell.length_a   1.000
_cell.length_b   1.000
_cell.length_c   1.000
_cell.angle_alpha   90.00
_cell.angle_beta   90.00
_cell.angle_gamma   90.00
#
_symmetry.space_group_name_H-M   'P 1'
#
loop_
_entity.id
_entity.type
_entity.pdbx_description
1 polymer ?
#
loop_
_entity_poly.entity_id
_entity_poly.type
_entity_poly.pdbx_seq_one_letter_code
_entity_poly.pdbx_strand_id
1 'polypeptide(L)'
;VRLAIHWIRTNFKLPLRVEALAEIAAMSASAFHRHFKAATAMSPLQFQKRIRMLQARMLLIASAQSTAAVAYEVGYESQSQFTREYTRFFGQPPARDVRQVQRELRDGLA
;
A
#
# COMPACT_ATOMS: atom_id res chain seq x y z
N VAL A 1 13.66 10.42 -9.58
CA VAL A 1 12.30 9.85 -9.34
C VAL A 1 12.21 8.34 -9.51
N ARG A 2 12.62 7.73 -10.64
CA ARG A 2 12.50 6.25 -10.84
C ARG A 2 13.13 5.43 -9.71
N LEU A 3 14.32 5.82 -9.24
CA LEU A 3 14.99 5.18 -8.10
C LEU A 3 14.15 5.22 -6.82
N ALA A 4 13.52 6.35 -6.50
CA ALA A 4 12.63 6.47 -5.36
C ALA A 4 11.37 5.59 -5.51
N ILE A 5 10.76 5.52 -6.70
CA ILE A 5 9.62 4.63 -6.96
C ILE A 5 10.01 3.17 -6.72
N HIS A 6 11.17 2.76 -7.25
CA HIS A 6 11.70 1.41 -7.03
C HIS A 6 11.95 1.16 -5.54
N TRP A 7 12.60 2.09 -4.84
CA TRP A 7 12.86 1.99 -3.41
C TRP A 7 11.57 1.80 -2.62
N ILE A 8 10.51 2.57 -2.89
CA ILE A 8 9.22 2.42 -2.20
C ILE A 8 8.62 1.05 -2.48
N ARG A 9 8.67 0.54 -3.72
CA ARG A 9 8.14 -0.79 -4.05
C ARG A 9 8.85 -1.92 -3.32
N THR A 10 10.16 -1.81 -3.10
CA THR A 10 10.94 -2.83 -2.41
C THR A 10 10.83 -2.69 -0.89
N ASN A 11 10.65 -1.48 -0.37
CA ASN A 11 10.71 -1.16 1.06
C ASN A 11 9.36 -0.64 1.61
N PHE A 12 8.24 -0.99 0.98
CA PHE A 12 6.94 -0.40 1.31
C PHE A 12 6.53 -0.61 2.77
N LYS A 13 7.03 -1.67 3.44
CA LYS A 13 6.76 -1.99 4.85
C LYS A 13 7.43 -1.02 5.83
N LEU A 14 8.52 -0.36 5.43
CA LEU A 14 9.29 0.51 6.31
C LEU A 14 8.67 1.92 6.43
N PRO A 15 8.92 2.65 7.53
CA PRO A 15 8.59 4.08 7.62
C PRO A 15 9.24 4.87 6.47
N LEU A 16 8.51 5.83 5.91
CA LEU A 16 8.95 6.62 4.77
C LEU A 16 9.46 7.99 5.20
N ARG A 17 10.69 8.33 4.83
CA ARG A 17 11.24 9.70 4.94
C ARG A 17 11.37 10.29 3.54
N VAL A 18 10.64 11.37 3.27
CA VAL A 18 10.60 11.95 1.92
C VAL A 18 11.93 12.59 1.55
N GLU A 19 12.62 13.16 2.52
CA GLU A 19 13.94 13.78 2.39
C GLU A 19 14.97 12.74 1.91
N ALA A 20 14.97 11.55 2.51
CA ALA A 20 15.85 10.46 2.10
C ALA A 20 15.56 9.99 0.66
N LEU A 21 14.29 10.00 0.22
CA LEU A 21 13.95 9.68 -1.16
C LEU A 21 14.39 10.77 -2.15
N ALA A 22 14.34 12.03 -1.72
CA ALA A 22 14.81 13.16 -2.51
C ALA A 22 16.33 13.07 -2.70
N GLU A 23 17.08 12.71 -1.65
CA GLU A 23 18.52 12.43 -1.69
C GLU A 23 18.85 11.28 -2.66
N ILE A 24 18.15 10.15 -2.56
CA ILE A 24 18.29 9.01 -3.51
C ILE A 24 18.03 9.44 -4.96
N ALA A 25 17.16 10.43 -5.15
CA ALA A 25 16.81 10.95 -6.47
C ALA A 25 17.71 12.12 -6.92
N ALA A 26 18.72 12.52 -6.14
CA ALA A 26 19.56 13.69 -6.36
C ALA A 26 18.75 14.99 -6.59
N MET A 27 17.72 15.20 -5.76
CA MET A 27 16.79 16.32 -5.87
C MET A 27 16.60 17.01 -4.51
N SER A 28 16.31 18.32 -4.54
CA SER A 28 15.71 18.97 -3.37
C SER A 28 14.32 18.40 -3.09
N ALA A 29 13.84 18.49 -1.84
CA ALA A 29 12.54 17.95 -1.44
C ALA A 29 11.36 18.51 -2.28
N SER A 30 11.39 19.81 -2.60
CA SER A 30 10.35 20.46 -3.42
C SER A 30 10.34 19.97 -4.86
N ALA A 31 11.52 19.90 -5.50
CA ALA A 31 11.65 19.33 -6.84
C ALA A 31 11.21 17.86 -6.83
N PHE A 32 11.67 17.07 -5.85
CA PHE A 32 11.30 15.68 -5.70
C PHE A 32 9.77 15.49 -5.62
N HIS A 33 9.08 16.23 -4.76
CA HIS A 33 7.63 16.18 -4.65
C HIS A 33 6.92 16.46 -5.97
N ARG A 34 7.32 17.52 -6.68
CA ARG A 34 6.73 17.89 -7.97
C ARG A 34 6.94 16.79 -9.02
N HIS A 35 8.18 16.32 -9.18
CA HIS A 35 8.50 15.30 -10.18
C HIS A 35 7.88 13.93 -9.82
N PHE A 36 7.82 13.58 -8.54
CA PHE A 36 7.18 12.34 -8.09
C PHE A 36 5.67 12.36 -8.35
N LYS A 37 4.99 13.46 -8.00
CA LYS A 37 3.56 13.63 -8.27
C LYS A 37 3.28 13.66 -9.77
N ALA A 38 4.11 14.32 -10.57
CA ALA A 38 3.98 14.30 -12.03
C ALA A 38 4.11 12.88 -12.61
N ALA A 39 5.03 12.06 -12.07
CA ALA A 39 5.26 10.71 -12.55
C ALA A 39 4.24 9.67 -12.05
N THR A 40 3.61 9.89 -10.90
CA THR A 40 2.76 8.88 -10.23
C THR A 40 1.33 9.32 -9.97
N ALA A 41 1.00 10.57 -10.27
CA ALA A 41 -0.22 11.27 -9.86
C ALA A 41 -0.45 11.36 -8.33
N MET A 42 0.50 10.91 -7.51
CA MET A 42 0.34 10.74 -6.06
C MET A 42 1.55 11.33 -5.30
N SER A 43 1.37 11.67 -4.03
CA SER A 43 2.52 11.91 -3.16
C SER A 43 3.26 10.60 -2.82
N PRO A 44 4.54 10.64 -2.41
CA PRO A 44 5.29 9.44 -2.01
C PRO A 44 4.58 8.61 -0.93
N LEU A 45 4.01 9.26 0.09
CA LEU A 45 3.25 8.60 1.15
C LEU A 45 1.97 7.95 0.63
N GLN A 46 1.21 8.63 -0.25
CA GLN A 46 0.01 8.06 -0.86
C GLN A 46 0.36 6.84 -1.72
N PHE A 47 1.46 6.90 -2.46
CA PHE A 47 1.95 5.80 -3.27
C PHE A 47 2.34 4.59 -2.42
N GLN A 48 3.05 4.79 -1.30
CA GLN A 48 3.37 3.73 -0.34
C GLN A 48 2.10 3.10 0.24
N LYS A 49 1.15 3.91 0.71
CA LYS A 49 -0.13 3.42 1.24
C LYS A 49 -0.88 2.58 0.20
N ARG A 50 -0.93 3.03 -1.06
CA ARG A 50 -1.53 2.27 -2.15
C ARG A 50 -0.88 0.89 -2.32
N ILE A 51 0.45 0.82 -2.30
CA ILE A 51 1.18 -0.46 -2.39
C ILE A 51 0.83 -1.35 -1.19
N ARG A 52 0.87 -0.81 0.03
CA ARG A 52 0.49 -1.55 1.25
C ARG A 52 -0.91 -2.13 1.17
N MET A 53 -1.90 -1.35 0.72
CA MET A 53 -3.29 -1.79 0.59
C MET A 53 -3.45 -2.91 -0.44
N LEU A 54 -2.81 -2.79 -1.61
CA LEU A 54 -2.86 -3.81 -2.64
C LEU A 54 -2.19 -5.12 -2.17
N GLN A 55 -1.03 -5.03 -1.53
CA GLN A 55 -0.34 -6.20 -0.96
C GLN A 55 -1.16 -6.86 0.15
N ALA A 56 -1.79 -6.06 1.02
CA ALA A 56 -2.64 -6.57 2.07
C ALA A 56 -3.83 -7.35 1.52
N ARG A 57 -4.51 -6.82 0.50
CA ARG A 57 -5.63 -7.52 -0.16
C ARG A 57 -5.18 -8.84 -0.78
N MET A 58 -4.03 -8.86 -1.44
CA MET A 58 -3.45 -10.09 -2.00
C MET A 58 -3.18 -11.15 -0.91
N LEU A 59 -2.53 -10.76 0.19
CA LEU A 59 -2.22 -11.67 1.31
C LEU A 59 -3.49 -12.24 1.95
N LEU A 60 -4.51 -11.39 2.16
CA LEU A 60 -5.78 -11.81 2.75
C LEU A 60 -6.58 -12.75 1.86
N ILE A 61 -6.46 -12.62 0.53
CA ILE A 61 -7.13 -13.52 -0.42
C ILE A 61 -6.39 -14.86 -0.50
N ALA A 62 -5.06 -14.81 -0.56
CA ALA A 62 -4.20 -15.97 -0.83
C ALA A 62 -3.95 -16.86 0.40
N SER A 63 -4.17 -16.36 1.61
CA SER A 63 -3.82 -17.06 2.85
C SER A 63 -4.96 -17.05 3.88
N ALA A 64 -4.85 -17.93 4.88
CA ALA A 64 -5.73 -17.92 6.05
C ALA A 64 -5.22 -16.97 7.16
N GLN A 65 -4.34 -16.02 6.85
CA GLN A 65 -3.82 -15.08 7.84
C GLN A 65 -4.92 -14.18 8.38
N SER A 66 -4.84 -13.85 9.68
CA SER A 66 -5.76 -12.90 10.28
C SER A 66 -5.50 -11.47 9.78
N THR A 67 -6.55 -10.64 9.78
CA THR A 67 -6.44 -9.20 9.48
C THR A 67 -5.36 -8.50 10.31
N ALA A 68 -5.19 -8.93 11.57
CA ALA A 68 -4.15 -8.39 12.45
C ALA A 68 -2.75 -8.74 11.94
N ALA A 69 -2.50 -10.01 11.62
CA ALA A 69 -1.21 -10.46 11.10
C ALA A 69 -0.84 -9.74 9.79
N VAL A 70 -1.79 -9.61 8.85
CA VAL A 70 -1.56 -8.91 7.60
C VAL A 70 -1.28 -7.42 7.81
N ALA A 71 -1.96 -6.76 8.77
CA ALA A 71 -1.70 -5.36 9.08
C ALA A 71 -0.23 -5.13 9.46
N TYR A 72 0.31 -5.96 10.35
CA TYR A 72 1.73 -5.89 10.74
C TYR A 72 2.65 -6.26 9.58
N GLU A 73 2.30 -7.29 8.80
CA GLU A 73 3.11 -7.74 7.69
C GLU A 73 3.28 -6.68 6.58
N VAL A 74 2.25 -5.83 6.36
CA VAL A 74 2.33 -4.71 5.41
C VAL A 74 2.83 -3.41 6.03
N GLY A 75 3.30 -3.44 7.28
CA GLY A 75 3.99 -2.33 7.94
C GLY A 75 3.10 -1.34 8.68
N TYR A 76 1.90 -1.76 9.11
CA TYR A 76 1.09 -0.98 10.06
C TYR A 76 1.40 -1.40 11.49
N GLU A 77 1.46 -0.42 12.40
CA GLU A 77 1.67 -0.66 13.83
C GLU A 77 0.36 -0.97 14.57
N SER A 78 -0.78 -0.74 13.92
CA SER A 78 -2.11 -0.93 14.50
C SER A 78 -3.10 -1.51 13.51
N GLN A 79 -3.72 -2.63 13.89
CA GLN A 79 -4.83 -3.25 13.13
C GLN A 79 -6.00 -2.28 12.93
N SER A 80 -6.32 -1.45 13.94
CA SER A 80 -7.41 -0.48 13.86
C SER A 80 -7.12 0.65 12.88
N GLN A 81 -5.85 1.11 12.80
CA GLN A 81 -5.43 2.06 11.76
C GLN A 81 -5.53 1.42 10.38
N PHE A 82 -4.96 0.23 10.22
CA PHE A 82 -5.01 -0.53 8.97
C PHE A 82 -6.45 -0.71 8.46
N THR A 83 -7.36 -1.17 9.32
CA THR A 83 -8.76 -1.44 8.96
C THR A 83 -9.47 -0.18 8.47
N ARG A 84 -9.22 0.98 9.10
CA ARG A 84 -9.79 2.26 8.67
C ARG A 84 -9.26 2.69 7.30
N GLU A 85 -7.94 2.60 7.08
CA GLU A 85 -7.34 2.94 5.79
C GLU A 85 -7.77 1.97 4.68
N TYR A 86 -7.84 0.68 4.97
CA TYR A 86 -8.33 -0.35 4.05
C TYR A 86 -9.77 -0.07 3.62
N THR A 87 -10.65 0.20 4.59
CA THR A 87 -12.06 0.51 4.30
C THR A 87 -12.17 1.78 3.46
N ARG A 88 -11.36 2.80 3.74
CA ARG A 88 -11.32 4.01 2.91
C ARG A 88 -10.84 3.74 1.49
N PHE A 89 -9.92 2.79 1.31
CA PHE A 89 -9.32 2.49 0.02
C PHE A 89 -10.19 1.56 -0.84
N PHE A 90 -10.81 0.54 -0.25
CA PHE A 90 -11.60 -0.49 -0.96
C PHE A 90 -13.11 -0.38 -0.76
N GLY A 91 -13.58 0.58 0.05
CA GLY A 91 -15.00 0.82 0.31
C GLY A 91 -15.63 -0.11 1.36
N GLN A 92 -14.92 -1.14 1.83
CA GLN A 92 -15.43 -2.09 2.81
C GLN A 92 -14.33 -2.69 3.70
N PRO A 93 -14.66 -3.22 4.88
CA PRO A 93 -13.68 -3.83 5.78
C PRO A 93 -13.00 -5.07 5.18
N PRO A 94 -11.74 -5.36 5.57
CA PRO A 94 -10.94 -6.46 4.99
C PRO A 94 -11.66 -7.81 4.92
N ALA A 95 -12.30 -8.23 6.01
CA ALA A 95 -12.97 -9.53 6.05
C ALA A 95 -14.19 -9.62 5.12
N ARG A 96 -14.92 -8.51 4.90
CA ARG A 96 -16.05 -8.47 3.97
C ARG A 96 -15.54 -8.48 2.53
N ASP A 97 -14.51 -7.70 2.27
CA ASP A 97 -13.86 -7.60 0.96
C ASP A 97 -13.36 -8.96 0.46
N VAL A 98 -12.60 -9.66 1.28
CA VAL A 98 -12.02 -10.96 0.93
C VAL A 98 -13.11 -11.99 0.63
N ARG A 99 -14.15 -12.05 1.46
CA ARG A 99 -15.29 -12.95 1.22
C ARG A 99 -16.01 -12.63 -0.09
N GLN A 100 -16.12 -11.35 -0.45
CA GLN A 100 -16.71 -10.96 -1.72
C GLN A 100 -15.82 -11.39 -2.90
N VAL A 101 -14.54 -11.06 -2.87
CA VAL A 101 -13.60 -11.42 -3.94
C VAL A 101 -13.49 -12.93 -4.11
N GLN A 102 -13.43 -13.69 -3.02
CA GLN A 102 -13.39 -15.15 -3.09
C GLN A 102 -14.66 -15.77 -3.68
N ARG A 103 -15.83 -15.14 -3.49
CA ARG A 103 -17.08 -15.57 -4.15
C ARG A 103 -17.03 -15.25 -5.64
N GLU A 104 -16.70 -14.01 -6.00
CA GLU A 104 -16.57 -13.59 -7.40
C GLU A 104 -15.57 -14.47 -8.19
N LEU A 105 -14.45 -14.85 -7.57
CA LEU A 105 -13.47 -15.76 -8.17
C LEU A 105 -14.00 -17.19 -8.34
N ARG A 106 -14.84 -17.68 -7.42
CA ARG A 106 -15.49 -19.00 -7.57
C ARG A 106 -16.56 -18.97 -8.65
N ASP A 107 -17.37 -17.92 -8.67
CA ASP A 107 -18.51 -17.77 -9.57
C ASP A 107 -18.08 -17.46 -11.01
N GLY A 108 -16.93 -16.79 -11.20
CA GLY A 108 -16.36 -16.52 -12.53
C GLY A 108 -15.51 -17.67 -13.11
N LEU A 109 -15.24 -18.71 -12.31
CA LEU A 109 -14.59 -19.95 -12.75
C LEU A 109 -15.61 -21.10 -12.99
N ALA A 110 -16.89 -20.85 -12.72
CA ALA A 110 -18.02 -21.74 -13.00
C ALA A 110 -18.67 -21.39 -14.35
#